data_AF-A0A928YNC9-F1
#
_entry.id   AF-A0A928YNC9-F1
#
_cell.length_a   1.000
_cell.length_b   1.000
_cell.length_c   1.000
_cell.angle_alpha   90.00
_cell.angle_beta   90.00
_cell.angle_gamma   90.00
#
_symmetry.space_group_name_H-M   'P 1'
#
loop_
_entity.id
_entity.type
_entity.pdbx_description
1 polymer ?
#
loop_
_entity_poly.entity_id
_entity_poly.type
_entity_poly.pdbx_seq_one_letter_code
_entity_poly.pdbx_strand_id
1 'polypeptide(L)' 'MITLTDINFSYEKNRQALHNVSCTFAENSFSVIVGASGCGKSTLLR' A
#
# COMPACT_ATOMS: atom_id res chain seq x y z
N MET A 1 -15.59 -0.12 -5.20
CA MET A 1 -14.78 -1.14 -4.49
C MET A 1 -13.39 -1.00 -5.06
N ILE A 2 -12.34 -0.95 -4.25
CA ILE A 2 -10.97 -0.78 -4.74
C ILE A 2 -10.16 -2.01 -4.36
N THR A 3 -9.49 -2.63 -5.33
CA THR A 3 -8.64 -3.80 -5.11
C THR A 3 -7.24 -3.53 -5.63
N LEU A 4 -6.26 -3.81 -4.79
CA LEU A 4 -4.84 -3.85 -5.10
C LEU A 4 -4.41 -5.31 -5.14
N THR A 5 -3.68 -5.72 -6.18
CA THR A 5 -3.22 -7.09 -6.38
C THR A 5 -1.74 -7.09 -6.70
N ASP A 6 -0.95 -7.76 -5.86
CA ASP A 6 0.48 -8.02 -6.01
C ASP A 6 1.31 -6.76 -6.33
N ILE A 7 0.97 -5.66 -5.65
CA ILE A 7 1.60 -4.37 -5.86
C ILE A 7 3.02 -4.37 -5.31
N ASN A 8 3.96 -4.10 -6.20
CA ASN A 8 5.38 -3.93 -5.89
C ASN A 8 5.83 -2.55 -6.40
N PHE A 9 6.48 -1.78 -5.54
CA PHE A 9 6.91 -0.43 -5.89
C PHE A 9 8.23 -0.06 -5.20
N SER A 10 9.12 0.56 -5.97
CA SER A 10 10.43 1.04 -5.52
C SER A 10 10.67 2.46 -6.02
N TYR A 11 11.11 3.37 -5.14
CA TYR A 11 11.51 4.71 -5.55
C TYR A 11 12.87 4.71 -6.25
N GLU A 12 13.76 3.82 -5.80
CA GLU A 12 15.12 3.64 -6.34
C GLU A 12 15.42 2.14 -6.41
N LYS A 13 16.43 1.75 -7.22
CA LYS A 13 16.78 0.33 -7.43
C LYS A 13 16.94 -0.50 -6.15
N ASN A 14 17.44 0.11 -5.08
CA ASN A 14 17.74 -0.59 -3.82
C ASN A 14 16.76 -0.24 -2.69
N ARG A 15 15.69 0.50 -2.98
CA ARG A 15 14.71 0.93 -1.98
C ARG A 15 13.30 0.63 -2.45
N GLN A 16 12.93 -0.63 -2.25
CA GLN A 16 11.55 -1.07 -2.41
C GLN A 16 10.72 -0.60 -1.21
N ALA A 17 9.59 0.03 -1.51
CA ALA A 17 8.69 0.64 -0.54
C ALA A 17 7.38 -0.17 -0.36
N LEU A 18 6.94 -0.86 -1.42
CA LEU A 18 5.82 -1.81 -1.36
C LEU A 18 6.29 -3.17 -1.84
N HIS A 19 6.01 -4.21 -1.05
CA HIS A 19 6.41 -5.58 -1.30
C HIS A 19 5.17 -6.46 -1.35
N ASN A 20 4.80 -6.89 -2.56
CA ASN A 20 3.67 -7.77 -2.83
C ASN A 20 2.39 -7.44 -2.05
N VAL A 21 1.95 -6.18 -2.11
CA VAL A 21 0.80 -5.71 -1.35
C VAL A 21 -0.49 -6.05 -2.11
N SER A 22 -1.34 -6.85 -1.46
CA SER A 22 -2.67 -7.22 -1.95
C SER A 22 -3.71 -6.87 -0.89
N CYS A 23 -4.68 -6.03 -1.22
CA CYS A 23 -5.76 -5.66 -0.31
C CYS A 23 -7.00 -5.14 -1.05
N THR A 24 -8.15 -5.24 -0.40
CA THR A 24 -9.44 -4.82 -0.95
C THR A 24 -10.14 -3.89 0.02
N PHE A 25 -10.56 -2.73 -0.48
CA PHE A 25 -11.36 -1.74 0.23
C PHE A 25 -12.80 -1.81 -0.25
N ALA A 26 -13.71 -2.14 0.68
CA ALA A 26 -15.13 -2.27 0.39
C ALA A 26 -15.77 -0.90 0.09
N GLU A 27 -16.83 -0.91 -0.72
CA GLU A 27 -17.65 0.29 -0.91
C GLU A 27 -18.37 0.68 0.38
N ASN A 28 -18.65 1.97 0.52
CA ASN A 28 -19.36 2.52 1.69
C ASN A 28 -18.69 2.14 3.03
N SER A 29 -17.36 1.96 3.03
CA SER A 29 -16.59 1.61 4.22
C SER A 29 -15.55 2.68 4.53
N PHE A 30 -15.23 2.81 5.83
CA PHE A 30 -14.13 3.65 6.29
C PHE A 30 -12.96 2.75 6.71
N SER A 31 -11.83 2.88 6.01
CA SER A 31 -10.64 2.07 6.23
C SER A 31 -9.50 2.91 6.79
N VAL A 32 -8.74 2.35 7.74
CA VAL A 32 -7.57 3.01 8.35
C VAL A 32 -6.33 2.18 8.07
N ILE A 33 -5.28 2.83 7.56
CA ILE A 33 -3.97 2.19 7.32
C ILE A 33 -3.02 2.62 8.44
N VAL A 34 -2.56 1.66 9.25
CA VAL A 34 -1.66 1.90 10.39
C VAL A 34 -0.35 1.14 10.24
N GLY A 35 0.68 1.59 10.96
CA GLY A 35 2.01 0.96 10.96
C GLY A 35 3.13 1.95 11.26
N ALA A 36 4.32 1.44 11.59
CA ALA A 36 5.49 2.24 11.94
C ALA A 36 5.91 3.23 10.83
N SER A 37 6.63 4.29 11.19
CA SER A 37 7.15 5.23 10.18
C SER A 37 8.03 4.51 9.14
N GLY A 38 7.92 4.89 7.87
CA GLY A 38 8.68 4.27 6.77
C GLY A 38 8.14 2.95 6.22
N CYS A 39 7.07 2.38 6.78
CA CYS A 39 6.53 1.08 6.31
C CYS A 39 5.70 1.11 5.00
N GLY A 40 5.76 2.20 4.22
CA GLY A 40 5.09 2.27 2.91
C GLY A 40 3.66 2.84 2.89
N LYS A 41 3.09 3.29 4.01
CA LYS A 41 1.70 3.82 4.07
C LYS A 41 1.42 4.96 3.09
N SER A 42 2.23 6.02 3.12
CA SER A 42 2.07 7.15 2.20
C SER A 42 2.42 6.80 0.76
N THR A 43 3.18 5.72 0.55
CA THR A 43 3.48 5.19 -0.78
C THR A 43 2.30 4.40 -1.33
N LEU A 44 1.57 3.67 -0.48
CA LEU A 44 0.36 2.94 -0.87
C LEU A 44 -0.79 3.87 -1.28
N LEU A 45 -0.83 5.09 -0.72
CA LEU A 45 -1.88 6.09 -0.98
C LEU A 45 -1.56 7.06 -2.12
N ARG A 46 -0.36 7.01 -2.69
CA ARG A 46 0.08 7.85 -3.81
C ARG A 46 -0.06 7.09 -5.12
#